data_AF-A0A812CKT0-F1
#
_entry.id   AF-A0A812CKT0-F1
#
_cell.length_a   1.000
_cell.length_b   1.000
_cell.length_c   1.000
_cell.angle_alpha   90.00
_cell.angle_beta   90.00
_cell.angle_gamma   90.00
#
_symmetry.space_group_name_H-M   'P 1'
#
loop_
_entity.id
_entity.type
_entity.pdbx_description
1 polymer ?
#
loop_
_entity_poly.entity_id
_entity_poly.type
_entity_poly.pdbx_seq_one_letter_code
_entity_poly.pdbx_strand_id
1 'polypeptide(L)'
;MSASQRKTLSISEQLELIDDVKVKKLKLAAAAKKYGIGYSTAAKILKKEDDLRSCMQMNGNTNRKRKRQSVHKDVNEALTQWFTQACAHGATVTDHVIRQKASQLAVNLEVDFEPSNGWLMRWKQANNVSFKKFHGESTSADHGSANEWVTNVLPQLFRGYDPKDVWNCDETGIFYKAMPSGSLRFAKFPKTDSRCFSSQTWTAVKSKL
;
A
#
# COMPACT_ATOMS: atom_id res chain seq x y z
N MET A 1 -22.70 -13.45 -34.07
CA MET A 1 -22.68 -12.27 -33.19
C MET A 1 -21.85 -12.61 -31.97
N SER A 2 -20.74 -11.91 -31.70
CA SER A 2 -19.97 -12.16 -30.46
C SER A 2 -20.74 -11.58 -29.27
N ALA A 3 -20.86 -12.36 -28.19
CA ALA A 3 -21.51 -11.88 -26.98
C ALA A 3 -20.71 -10.69 -26.42
N SER A 4 -21.38 -9.54 -26.25
CA SER A 4 -20.77 -8.36 -25.64
C SER A 4 -20.18 -8.71 -24.27
N GLN A 5 -18.85 -8.64 -24.15
CA GLN A 5 -18.15 -8.98 -22.92
C GLN A 5 -18.49 -7.97 -21.83
N ARG A 6 -18.97 -8.45 -20.68
CA ARG A 6 -19.32 -7.59 -19.54
C ARG A 6 -18.05 -7.00 -18.92
N LYS A 7 -17.84 -5.69 -19.08
CA LYS A 7 -16.74 -4.97 -18.43
C LYS A 7 -16.98 -4.90 -16.91
N THR A 8 -15.98 -5.32 -16.13
CA THR A 8 -15.96 -5.16 -14.66
C THR A 8 -14.90 -4.14 -14.27
N LEU A 9 -15.33 -3.08 -13.58
CA LEU A 9 -14.47 -2.01 -13.06
C LEU A 9 -13.81 -2.42 -11.74
N SER A 10 -12.59 -1.95 -11.51
CA SER A 10 -11.89 -2.00 -10.23
C SER A 10 -12.53 -1.06 -9.20
N ILE A 11 -12.21 -1.24 -7.90
CA ILE A 11 -12.69 -0.32 -6.86
C ILE A 11 -12.21 1.11 -7.13
N SER A 12 -10.97 1.29 -7.64
CA SER A 12 -10.45 2.60 -8.04
C SER A 12 -11.31 3.24 -9.13
N GLU A 13 -11.56 2.54 -10.23
CA GLU A 13 -12.39 3.04 -11.33
C GLU A 13 -13.84 3.30 -10.90
N GLN A 14 -14.36 2.50 -9.97
CA GLN A 14 -15.70 2.71 -9.40
C GLN A 14 -15.78 3.99 -8.57
N LEU A 15 -14.74 4.29 -7.76
CA LEU A 15 -14.65 5.53 -6.99
C LEU A 15 -14.47 6.75 -7.91
N GLU A 16 -13.63 6.64 -8.94
CA GLU A 16 -13.47 7.71 -9.95
C GLU A 16 -14.79 8.01 -10.68
N LEU A 17 -15.59 6.98 -10.99
CA LEU A 17 -16.91 7.16 -11.57
C LEU A 17 -17.85 7.92 -10.62
N ILE A 18 -17.82 7.59 -9.32
CA ILE A 18 -18.63 8.27 -8.30
C ILE A 18 -18.21 9.75 -8.20
N ASP A 19 -16.91 10.03 -8.17
CA ASP A 19 -16.38 11.39 -8.09
C ASP A 19 -16.68 12.19 -9.37
N ASP A 20 -16.62 11.56 -10.54
CA ASP A 20 -17.03 12.17 -11.82
C ASP A 20 -18.51 12.61 -11.81
N VAL A 21 -19.40 11.85 -11.17
CA VAL A 21 -20.82 12.18 -11.06
C VAL A 21 -21.09 13.20 -9.96
N LYS A 22 -20.51 13.04 -8.77
CA LYS A 22 -20.81 13.88 -7.60
C LYS A 22 -20.00 15.18 -7.57
N VAL A 23 -18.70 15.11 -7.85
CA VAL A 23 -17.78 16.25 -7.77
C VAL A 23 -17.78 17.01 -9.09
N LYS A 24 -17.56 16.30 -10.21
CA LYS A 24 -17.52 16.93 -11.55
C LYS A 24 -18.90 17.14 -12.16
N LYS A 25 -19.98 16.77 -11.44
CA LYS A 25 -21.39 16.95 -11.81
C LYS A 25 -21.71 16.42 -13.22
N LEU A 26 -21.03 15.36 -13.67
CA LEU A 26 -21.32 14.74 -14.96
C LEU A 26 -22.66 13.99 -14.91
N LYS A 27 -23.43 14.06 -16.01
CA LYS A 27 -24.62 13.22 -16.15
C LYS A 27 -24.23 11.74 -16.08
N LEU A 28 -25.02 10.94 -15.38
CA LEU A 28 -24.74 9.52 -15.18
C LEU A 28 -24.56 8.74 -16.49
N ALA A 29 -25.31 9.09 -17.53
CA ALA A 29 -25.16 8.49 -18.86
C ALA A 29 -23.79 8.80 -19.51
N ALA A 30 -23.28 10.03 -19.32
CA ALA A 30 -21.98 10.43 -19.84
C ALA A 30 -20.84 9.73 -19.08
N ALA A 31 -20.96 9.63 -17.74
CA ALA A 31 -20.03 8.86 -16.93
C ALA A 31 -20.03 7.37 -17.32
N ALA A 32 -21.21 6.74 -17.46
CA ALA A 32 -21.33 5.35 -17.87
C ALA A 32 -20.66 5.09 -19.24
N LYS A 33 -20.85 6.01 -20.20
CA LYS A 33 -20.20 5.95 -21.52
C LYS A 33 -18.67 6.07 -21.41
N LYS A 34 -18.16 7.01 -20.60
CA LYS A 34 -16.72 7.19 -20.35
C LYS A 34 -16.06 5.91 -19.86
N TYR A 35 -16.70 5.19 -18.94
CA TYR A 35 -16.16 3.94 -18.39
C TYR A 35 -16.57 2.69 -19.20
N GLY A 36 -17.36 2.82 -20.27
CA GLY A 36 -17.78 1.70 -21.12
C GLY A 36 -18.68 0.70 -20.39
N ILE A 37 -19.56 1.17 -19.51
CA ILE A 37 -20.52 0.35 -18.75
C ILE A 37 -21.97 0.75 -19.04
N GLY A 38 -22.91 -0.14 -18.76
CA GLY A 38 -24.34 0.17 -18.88
C GLY A 38 -24.81 1.16 -17.80
N TYR A 39 -25.81 1.97 -18.13
CA TYR A 39 -26.41 2.95 -17.20
C TYR A 39 -26.85 2.31 -15.88
N SER A 40 -27.52 1.15 -15.96
CA SER A 40 -27.98 0.42 -14.77
C SER A 40 -26.83 -0.05 -13.88
N THR A 41 -25.67 -0.36 -14.45
CA THR A 41 -24.45 -0.69 -13.70
C THR A 41 -23.89 0.53 -12.99
N ALA A 42 -23.82 1.67 -13.68
CA ALA A 42 -23.35 2.93 -13.08
C ALA A 42 -24.24 3.37 -11.90
N ALA A 43 -25.57 3.25 -12.05
CA ALA A 43 -26.52 3.52 -10.98
C ALA A 43 -26.33 2.60 -9.76
N LYS A 44 -26.06 1.30 -9.98
CA LYS A 44 -25.75 0.35 -8.91
C LYS A 44 -24.44 0.66 -8.19
N ILE A 45 -23.44 1.17 -8.91
CA ILE A 45 -22.16 1.59 -8.31
C ILE A 45 -22.37 2.78 -7.38
N LEU A 46 -23.15 3.79 -7.81
CA LEU A 46 -23.49 4.94 -6.96
C LEU A 46 -24.17 4.54 -5.65
N LYS A 47 -25.04 3.53 -5.67
CA LYS A 47 -25.70 3.02 -4.46
C LYS A 47 -24.74 2.32 -3.49
N LYS A 48 -23.56 1.89 -3.95
CA LYS A 48 -22.55 1.16 -3.16
C LYS A 48 -21.38 2.06 -2.73
N GLU A 49 -21.55 3.36 -2.81
CA GLU A 49 -20.47 4.32 -2.51
C GLU A 49 -19.89 4.13 -1.12
N ASP A 50 -20.75 4.05 -0.09
CA ASP A 50 -20.29 3.97 1.30
C ASP A 50 -19.44 2.70 1.54
N ASP A 51 -19.86 1.57 0.98
CA ASP A 51 -19.12 0.32 1.03
C ASP A 51 -17.74 0.43 0.33
N LEU A 52 -17.69 1.13 -0.80
CA LEU A 52 -16.46 1.30 -1.59
C LEU A 52 -15.48 2.25 -0.89
N ARG A 53 -15.98 3.36 -0.33
CA ARG A 53 -15.17 4.30 0.46
C ARG A 53 -14.65 3.65 1.74
N SER A 54 -15.48 2.86 2.43
CA SER A 54 -15.05 2.10 3.61
C SER A 54 -13.97 1.07 3.27
N CYS A 55 -14.11 0.38 2.14
CA CYS A 55 -13.10 -0.58 1.67
C CYS A 55 -11.76 0.09 1.33
N MET A 56 -11.78 1.33 0.83
CA MET A 56 -10.57 2.12 0.57
C MET A 56 -9.86 2.51 1.87
N GLN A 57 -10.60 2.94 2.89
CA GLN A 57 -10.04 3.33 4.19
C GLN A 57 -9.39 2.15 4.95
N MET A 58 -9.94 0.95 4.80
CA MET A 58 -9.46 -0.26 5.49
C MET A 58 -8.30 -0.98 4.78
N ASN A 59 -7.42 -0.25 4.08
CA ASN A 59 -6.27 -0.80 3.32
C ASN A 59 -6.66 -1.86 2.26
N GLY A 60 -7.89 -1.83 1.75
CA GLY A 60 -8.33 -2.76 0.73
C GLY A 60 -7.59 -2.53 -0.60
N ASN A 61 -7.24 -3.61 -1.30
CA ASN A 61 -6.67 -3.52 -2.64
C ASN A 61 -7.65 -2.85 -3.63
N THR A 62 -7.33 -1.64 -4.08
CA THR A 62 -8.17 -0.82 -4.98
C THR A 62 -8.25 -1.35 -6.40
N ASN A 63 -7.24 -2.12 -6.82
CA ASN A 63 -7.24 -2.77 -8.13
C ASN A 63 -8.18 -3.99 -8.16
N ARG A 64 -8.70 -4.41 -7.00
CA ARG A 64 -9.63 -5.52 -6.90
C ARG A 64 -10.95 -5.18 -7.61
N LYS A 65 -11.43 -6.08 -8.47
CA LYS A 65 -12.69 -5.95 -9.22
C LYS A 65 -13.89 -6.61 -8.56
N ARG A 66 -13.66 -7.59 -7.67
CA ARG A 66 -14.71 -8.35 -6.97
C ARG A 66 -14.32 -8.62 -5.53
N LYS A 67 -15.24 -8.40 -4.60
CA LYS A 67 -15.12 -8.85 -3.20
C LYS A 67 -15.53 -10.32 -3.17
N ARG A 68 -14.56 -11.22 -2.98
CA ARG A 68 -14.83 -12.62 -2.63
C ARG A 68 -14.82 -12.73 -1.11
N GLN A 69 -15.81 -13.41 -0.56
CA GLN A 69 -15.80 -13.76 0.87
C GLN A 69 -14.89 -14.98 1.04
N SER A 70 -14.03 -14.93 2.05
CA SER A 70 -13.24 -16.07 2.50
C SER A 70 -14.11 -16.94 3.40
N VAL A 71 -13.89 -18.27 3.37
CA VAL A 71 -14.50 -19.20 4.33
C VAL A 71 -14.14 -18.80 5.76
N HIS A 72 -12.85 -18.53 6.00
CA HIS A 72 -12.33 -18.09 7.29
C HIS A 72 -12.30 -16.55 7.38
N LYS A 73 -13.48 -15.92 7.28
CA LYS A 73 -13.59 -14.46 7.31
C LYS A 73 -13.13 -13.89 8.65
N ASP A 74 -13.55 -14.50 9.74
CA ASP A 74 -13.32 -13.98 11.09
C ASP A 74 -11.82 -13.99 11.46
N VAL A 75 -11.12 -15.09 11.13
CA VAL A 75 -9.66 -15.19 11.28
C VAL A 75 -8.95 -14.10 10.45
N ASN A 76 -9.38 -13.87 9.21
CA ASN A 76 -8.76 -12.85 8.36
C ASN A 76 -8.96 -11.43 8.90
N GLU A 77 -10.15 -11.12 9.44
CA GLU A 77 -10.46 -9.81 10.01
C GLU A 77 -9.67 -9.55 11.29
N ALA A 78 -9.66 -10.51 12.22
CA ALA A 78 -8.85 -10.44 13.44
C ALA A 78 -7.35 -10.29 13.13
N LEU A 79 -6.85 -11.03 12.14
CA LEU A 79 -5.46 -10.95 11.71
C LEU A 79 -5.12 -9.58 11.10
N THR A 80 -6.03 -8.99 10.34
CA THR A 80 -5.84 -7.66 9.74
C THR A 80 -5.81 -6.56 10.80
N GLN A 81 -6.66 -6.66 11.82
CA GLN A 81 -6.65 -5.75 12.96
C GLN A 81 -5.32 -5.86 13.73
N TRP A 82 -4.90 -7.08 14.07
CA TRP A 82 -3.62 -7.32 14.73
C TRP A 82 -2.44 -6.80 13.89
N PHE A 83 -2.43 -7.07 12.58
CA PHE A 83 -1.35 -6.64 11.70
C PHE A 83 -1.27 -5.10 11.60
N THR A 84 -2.43 -4.43 11.64
CA THR A 84 -2.50 -2.96 11.69
C THR A 84 -1.87 -2.42 12.96
N GLN A 85 -2.21 -3.01 14.11
CA GLN A 85 -1.61 -2.64 15.39
C GLN A 85 -0.10 -2.93 15.41
N ALA A 86 0.33 -4.10 14.95
CA ALA A 86 1.74 -4.48 14.88
C ALA A 86 2.55 -3.51 14.00
N CYS A 87 1.98 -3.07 12.87
CA CYS A 87 2.62 -2.07 12.02
C CYS A 87 2.68 -0.69 12.67
N ALA A 88 1.64 -0.26 13.38
CA ALA A 88 1.61 1.01 14.09
C ALA A 88 2.67 1.09 15.20
N HIS A 89 2.95 -0.03 15.87
CA HIS A 89 4.00 -0.14 16.89
C HIS A 89 5.40 -0.38 16.31
N GLY A 90 5.57 -0.29 14.98
CA GLY A 90 6.87 -0.46 14.34
C GLY A 90 7.41 -1.90 14.29
N ALA A 91 6.65 -2.90 14.75
CA ALA A 91 7.12 -4.29 14.82
C ALA A 91 7.54 -4.84 13.45
N THR A 92 8.59 -5.66 13.42
CA THR A 92 9.03 -6.35 12.21
C THR A 92 8.20 -7.61 12.00
N VAL A 93 7.37 -7.63 10.96
CA VAL A 93 6.47 -8.74 10.67
C VAL A 93 6.95 -9.49 9.43
N THR A 94 7.15 -10.80 9.58
CA THR A 94 7.53 -11.73 8.51
C THR A 94 6.39 -12.70 8.19
N ASP A 95 6.49 -13.40 7.07
CA ASP A 95 5.50 -14.41 6.65
C ASP A 95 5.28 -15.49 7.71
N HIS A 96 6.36 -15.92 8.39
CA HIS A 96 6.27 -16.87 9.49
C HIS A 96 5.45 -16.34 10.65
N VAL A 97 5.72 -15.09 11.08
CA VAL A 97 4.99 -14.45 12.18
C VAL A 97 3.49 -14.34 11.85
N ILE A 98 3.15 -14.00 10.61
CA ILE A 98 1.75 -13.93 10.17
C ILE A 98 1.07 -15.30 10.27
N ARG A 99 1.71 -16.37 9.75
CA ARG A 99 1.14 -17.73 9.83
C ARG A 99 0.95 -18.17 11.28
N GLN A 100 1.97 -17.98 12.11
CA GLN A 100 1.90 -18.32 13.53
C GLN A 100 0.76 -17.57 14.24
N LYS A 101 0.61 -16.27 13.97
CA LYS A 101 -0.48 -15.50 14.54
C LYS A 101 -1.86 -15.95 14.03
N ALA A 102 -1.96 -16.29 12.75
CA ALA A 102 -3.19 -16.80 12.16
C ALA A 102 -3.62 -18.14 12.77
N SER A 103 -2.68 -19.06 13.01
CA SER A 103 -2.94 -20.31 13.75
C SER A 103 -3.44 -20.02 15.18
N GLN A 104 -2.80 -19.09 15.90
CA GLN A 104 -3.26 -18.71 17.24
C GLN A 104 -4.69 -18.14 17.23
N LEU A 105 -5.00 -17.29 16.25
CA LEU A 105 -6.35 -16.73 16.10
C LEU A 105 -7.39 -17.79 15.74
N ALA A 106 -7.03 -18.78 14.93
CA ALA A 106 -7.93 -19.89 14.62
C ALA A 106 -8.26 -20.75 15.84
N VAL A 107 -7.27 -21.05 16.68
CA VAL A 107 -7.49 -21.74 17.96
C VAL A 107 -8.42 -20.92 18.86
N ASN A 108 -8.16 -19.61 19.00
CA ASN A 108 -8.97 -18.73 19.84
C ASN A 108 -10.41 -18.53 19.35
N LEU A 109 -10.65 -18.69 18.05
CA LEU A 109 -11.97 -18.58 17.43
C LEU A 109 -12.63 -19.95 17.23
N GLU A 110 -11.98 -21.04 17.66
CA GLU A 110 -12.46 -22.42 17.50
C GLU A 110 -12.79 -22.79 16.04
N VAL A 111 -11.99 -22.27 15.09
CA VAL A 111 -12.15 -22.53 13.66
C VAL A 111 -11.11 -23.54 13.20
N ASP A 112 -11.55 -24.59 12.51
CA ASP A 112 -10.65 -25.49 11.79
C ASP A 112 -10.02 -24.75 10.60
N PHE A 113 -8.78 -24.30 10.78
CA PHE A 113 -8.05 -23.50 9.82
C PHE A 113 -6.54 -23.70 9.94
N GLU A 114 -5.95 -24.11 8.82
CA GLU A 114 -4.50 -24.19 8.68
C GLU A 114 -3.97 -23.10 7.72
N PRO A 115 -3.06 -22.21 8.16
CA PRO A 115 -2.55 -21.11 7.35
C PRO A 115 -1.54 -21.61 6.29
N SER A 116 -2.09 -22.13 5.19
CA SER A 116 -1.31 -22.53 4.01
C SER A 116 -0.61 -21.35 3.32
N ASN A 117 0.42 -21.66 2.52
CA ASN A 117 1.12 -20.68 1.69
C ASN A 117 0.16 -19.96 0.71
N GLY A 118 -0.78 -20.72 0.13
CA GLY A 118 -1.77 -20.18 -0.81
C GLY A 118 -2.75 -19.22 -0.13
N TRP A 119 -3.18 -19.53 1.10
CA TRP A 119 -3.98 -18.62 1.90
C TRP A 119 -3.20 -17.33 2.23
N LEU A 120 -1.96 -17.45 2.70
CA LEU A 120 -1.14 -16.29 3.07
C LEU A 120 -0.92 -15.35 1.88
N MET A 121 -0.64 -15.89 0.69
CA MET A 121 -0.49 -15.11 -0.54
C MET A 121 -1.77 -14.33 -0.86
N ARG A 122 -2.94 -14.98 -0.76
CA ARG A 122 -4.25 -14.35 -1.01
C ARG A 122 -4.59 -13.29 0.04
N TRP A 123 -4.30 -13.55 1.31
CA TRP A 123 -4.50 -12.58 2.39
C TRP A 123 -3.64 -11.33 2.19
N LYS A 124 -2.35 -11.50 1.84
CA LYS A 124 -1.46 -10.38 1.49
C LYS A 124 -2.00 -9.57 0.30
N GLN A 125 -2.42 -10.24 -0.77
CA GLN A 125 -2.96 -9.57 -1.96
C GLN A 125 -4.28 -8.83 -1.68
N ALA A 126 -5.14 -9.38 -0.82
CA ALA A 126 -6.41 -8.78 -0.46
C ALA A 126 -6.23 -7.50 0.38
N ASN A 127 -5.26 -7.53 1.31
CA ASN A 127 -4.94 -6.43 2.22
C ASN A 127 -3.82 -5.52 1.71
N ASN A 128 -3.41 -5.66 0.44
CA ASN A 128 -2.36 -4.87 -0.18
C ASN A 128 -1.04 -4.86 0.64
N VAL A 129 -0.63 -6.02 1.16
CA VAL A 129 0.57 -6.17 1.99
C VAL A 129 1.76 -6.54 1.12
N SER A 130 2.85 -5.78 1.24
CA SER A 130 4.11 -6.02 0.53
C SER A 130 5.30 -5.96 1.47
N PHE A 131 6.39 -6.64 1.11
CA PHE A 131 7.65 -6.53 1.85
C PHE A 131 8.29 -5.16 1.58
N LYS A 132 8.74 -4.49 2.64
CA LYS A 132 9.49 -3.25 2.57
C LYS A 132 10.80 -3.41 3.33
N LYS A 133 11.92 -3.17 2.64
CA LYS A 133 13.24 -3.08 3.26
C LYS A 133 13.34 -1.78 4.06
N PHE A 134 13.76 -1.89 5.32
CA PHE A 134 14.20 -0.76 6.11
C PHE A 134 15.59 -0.36 5.63
N HIS A 135 15.74 0.91 5.27
CA HIS A 135 17.05 1.50 5.04
C HIS A 135 17.44 2.17 6.36
N GLY A 136 18.31 1.51 7.11
CA GLY A 136 18.64 1.87 8.50
C GLY A 136 19.32 3.22 8.67
N GLU A 137 20.03 3.71 7.64
CA GLU A 137 20.93 4.87 7.81
C GLU A 137 20.49 6.12 7.03
N SER A 138 19.78 5.95 5.91
CA SER A 138 19.38 7.10 5.08
C SER A 138 18.35 8.02 5.75
N THR A 139 17.63 7.57 6.77
CA THR A 139 16.55 8.36 7.37
C THR A 139 17.06 9.35 8.43
N SER A 140 18.24 9.10 9.00
CA SER A 140 18.90 9.97 9.99
C SER A 140 20.10 10.73 9.41
N ALA A 141 20.39 10.56 8.12
CA ALA A 141 21.53 11.18 7.47
C ALA A 141 21.28 12.69 7.29
N ASP A 142 22.25 13.50 7.73
CA ASP A 142 22.24 14.93 7.46
C ASP A 142 22.64 15.17 6.00
N HIS A 143 21.61 15.23 5.14
CA HIS A 143 21.79 15.52 3.73
C HIS A 143 22.39 16.90 3.46
N GLY A 144 22.22 17.87 4.37
CA GLY A 144 22.79 19.20 4.26
C GLY A 144 24.31 19.17 4.39
N SER A 145 24.80 18.63 5.52
CA SER A 145 26.24 18.47 5.76
C SER A 145 26.91 17.56 4.73
N ALA A 146 26.24 16.48 4.31
CA ALA A 146 26.77 15.61 3.27
C ALA A 146 26.95 16.35 1.94
N ASN A 147 25.98 17.17 1.54
CA ASN A 147 26.04 17.92 0.28
C ASN A 147 27.11 19.03 0.33
N GLU A 148 27.26 19.69 1.47
CA GLU A 148 28.33 20.67 1.69
C GLU A 148 29.71 20.01 1.58
N TRP A 149 29.89 18.85 2.20
CA TRP A 149 31.15 18.10 2.15
C TRP A 149 31.50 17.62 0.74
N VAL A 150 30.52 17.09 -0.01
CA VAL A 150 30.69 16.68 -1.42
C VAL A 150 31.07 17.86 -2.31
N THR A 151 30.55 19.06 -2.02
CA THR A 151 30.82 20.25 -2.85
C THR A 151 32.17 20.89 -2.53
N ASN A 152 32.51 20.99 -1.24
CA ASN A 152 33.63 21.82 -0.79
C ASN A 152 34.91 21.04 -0.45
N VAL A 153 34.78 19.81 0.04
CA VAL A 153 35.90 19.02 0.59
C VAL A 153 36.34 17.92 -0.40
N LEU A 154 35.37 17.18 -0.94
CA LEU A 154 35.64 16.04 -1.83
C LEU A 154 36.47 16.41 -3.09
N PRO A 155 36.24 17.54 -3.79
CA PRO A 155 37.04 17.90 -4.97
C PRO A 155 38.49 18.25 -4.61
N GLN A 156 38.75 18.69 -3.38
CA GLN A 156 40.10 18.97 -2.91
C GLN A 156 40.88 17.68 -2.64
N LEU A 157 40.22 16.67 -2.09
CA LEU A 157 40.81 15.35 -1.82
C LEU A 157 41.17 14.59 -3.11
N PHE A 158 40.37 14.75 -4.17
CA PHE A 158 40.65 14.13 -5.47
C PHE A 158 41.64 14.91 -6.33
N ARG A 159 42.09 16.09 -5.90
CA ARG A 159 43.05 16.89 -6.66
C ARG A 159 44.38 16.15 -6.78
N GLY A 160 44.76 15.80 -8.01
CA GLY A 160 46.02 15.11 -8.30
C GLY A 160 45.88 13.60 -8.48
N TYR A 161 44.68 13.05 -8.34
CA TYR A 161 44.37 11.65 -8.65
C TYR A 161 43.53 11.58 -9.94
N ASP A 162 43.84 10.62 -10.81
CA ASP A 162 42.98 10.29 -11.95
C ASP A 162 41.73 9.54 -11.42
N PRO A 163 40.52 9.78 -11.95
CA PRO A 163 39.32 9.05 -11.54
C PRO A 163 39.47 7.52 -11.49
N LYS A 164 40.34 6.93 -12.32
CA LYS A 164 40.61 5.47 -12.31
C LYS A 164 41.35 4.98 -11.06
N ASP A 165 42.00 5.89 -10.34
CA ASP A 165 42.79 5.60 -9.13
C ASP A 165 41.99 5.87 -7.84
N VAL A 166 40.72 6.28 -7.97
CA VAL A 166 39.80 6.53 -6.85
C VAL A 166 38.91 5.30 -6.63
N TRP A 167 39.12 4.64 -5.50
CA TRP A 167 38.37 3.44 -5.13
C TRP A 167 37.36 3.74 -4.03
N ASN A 168 36.16 3.20 -4.16
CA ASN A 168 35.20 3.18 -3.07
C ASN A 168 35.49 1.97 -2.17
N CYS A 169 35.79 2.20 -0.91
CA CYS A 169 35.90 1.16 0.10
C CYS A 169 34.76 1.36 1.10
N ASP A 170 33.90 0.36 1.22
CA ASP A 170 32.82 0.34 2.19
C ASP A 170 32.91 -0.92 3.04
N GLU A 171 32.53 -0.82 4.31
CA GLU A 171 32.57 -1.94 5.23
C GLU A 171 31.34 -2.83 5.02
N THR A 172 31.55 -4.02 4.48
CA THR A 172 30.51 -5.06 4.48
C THR A 172 30.53 -5.84 5.79
N GLY A 173 29.63 -5.49 6.71
CA GLY A 173 29.38 -6.28 7.93
C GLY A 173 28.66 -7.60 7.63
N ILE A 174 29.19 -8.73 8.15
CA ILE A 174 28.48 -10.02 8.13
C ILE A 174 27.57 -10.11 9.36
N PHE A 175 26.27 -10.12 9.12
CA PHE A 175 25.28 -10.18 10.19
C PHE A 175 24.80 -11.62 10.45
N TYR A 176 25.47 -12.33 11.37
CA TYR A 176 25.02 -13.66 11.81
C TYR A 176 23.80 -13.54 12.73
N LYS A 177 22.68 -14.17 12.36
CA LYS A 177 21.38 -14.15 13.08
C LYS A 177 20.72 -12.77 13.21
N ALA A 178 21.09 -11.78 12.41
CA ALA A 178 20.37 -10.51 12.43
C ALA A 178 18.93 -10.69 11.95
N MET A 179 18.05 -9.87 12.54
CA MET A 179 16.68 -9.75 12.10
C MET A 179 16.64 -9.29 10.63
N PRO A 180 15.64 -9.73 9.84
CA PRO A 180 15.50 -9.27 8.47
C PRO A 180 15.50 -7.74 8.41
N SER A 181 16.27 -7.19 7.48
CA SER A 181 16.36 -5.74 7.25
C SER A 181 15.09 -5.15 6.65
N GLY A 182 13.93 -5.79 6.82
CA GLY A 182 12.66 -5.37 6.28
C GLY A 182 11.48 -6.06 6.96
N SER A 183 10.29 -5.52 6.70
CA SER A 183 9.03 -6.01 7.26
C SER A 183 7.96 -6.00 6.18
N LEU A 184 7.01 -6.91 6.30
CA LEU A 184 5.73 -6.76 5.63
C LEU A 184 5.04 -5.51 6.17
N ARG A 185 4.52 -4.69 5.27
CA ARG A 185 3.79 -3.46 5.54
C ARG A 185 2.63 -3.35 4.57
N PHE A 186 1.60 -2.59 4.93
CA PHE A 186 0.63 -2.14 3.94
C PHE A 186 1.37 -1.34 2.87
N ALA A 187 1.21 -1.74 1.61
CA ALA A 187 1.71 -0.96 0.49
C ALA A 187 0.97 0.37 0.51
N LYS A 188 1.73 1.47 0.48
CA LYS A 188 1.14 2.78 0.17
C LYS A 188 0.50 2.65 -1.21
N PHE A 189 -0.72 3.16 -1.37
CA PHE A 189 -1.30 3.30 -2.68
C PHE A 189 -0.28 4.00 -3.58
N PRO A 190 -0.04 3.54 -4.83
CA PRO A 190 0.72 4.34 -5.75
C PRO A 190 0.03 5.71 -5.77
N LYS A 191 0.77 6.77 -5.46
CA LYS A 191 0.33 8.10 -5.87
C LYS A 191 0.12 7.94 -7.37
N THR A 192 -1.13 8.05 -7.83
CA THR A 192 -1.37 8.33 -9.23
C THR A 192 -0.45 9.50 -9.58
N ASP A 193 0.30 9.36 -10.68
CA ASP A 193 1.24 10.36 -11.15
C ASP A 193 0.57 11.74 -11.03
N SER A 194 1.07 12.54 -10.09
CA SER A 194 0.44 13.80 -9.68
C SER A 194 0.88 14.86 -10.67
N ARG A 195 0.45 14.71 -11.91
CA ARG A 195 0.25 15.82 -12.82
C ARG A 195 -1.22 16.19 -12.72
N CYS A 196 -1.48 17.26 -11.99
CA CYS A 196 -2.79 17.88 -11.70
C CYS A 196 -3.52 17.34 -10.45
N PHE A 197 -3.03 17.70 -9.26
CA PHE A 197 -3.94 18.13 -8.19
C PHE A 197 -3.31 19.33 -7.50
N SER A 198 -3.86 20.50 -7.77
CA SER A 198 -3.41 21.76 -7.21
C SER A 198 -3.56 21.73 -5.70
N SER A 199 -2.49 22.17 -5.04
CA SER A 199 -2.34 22.36 -3.61
C SER A 199 -3.35 23.39 -3.11
N GLN A 200 -4.37 22.96 -2.38
CA GLN A 200 -5.25 23.71 -1.47
C GLN A 200 -6.25 22.64 -0.96
N THR A 201 -6.16 22.06 0.23
CA THR A 201 -6.21 22.72 1.53
C THR A 201 -5.67 21.76 2.61
N TRP A 202 -4.69 22.20 3.39
CA TRP A 202 -4.44 21.69 4.73
C TRP A 202 -4.10 22.89 5.59
N THR A 203 -5.14 23.52 6.15
CA THR A 203 -4.97 24.56 7.16
C THR A 203 -5.76 24.17 8.39
N ALA A 204 -5.02 23.96 9.47
CA ALA A 204 -5.39 24.21 10.85
C ALA A 204 -6.60 23.46 11.46
N VAL A 205 -6.32 22.40 12.21
CA VAL A 205 -6.87 22.24 13.57
C VAL A 205 -5.75 21.75 14.51
N LYS A 206 -5.00 22.71 15.05
CA LYS A 206 -4.27 22.57 16.31
C LYS A 206 -4.40 23.90 17.06
N SER A 207 -5.41 24.00 17.92
CA SER A 207 -5.41 24.86 19.10
C SER A 207 -6.64 24.58 19.95
N LYS A 208 -6.42 24.50 21.27
CA LYS A 208 -7.38 24.31 22.39
C LYS A 208 -7.69 22.85 22.74
N LEU A 209 -6.81 22.23 23.52
CA LEU A 209 -6.84 22.27 24.99
C LEU A 209 -5.40 22.17 25.52
#